data_AF-A0A6H5J910-F1
#
_entry.id   AF-A0A6H5J910-F1
#
_cell.length_a   1.000
_cell.length_b   1.000
_cell.length_c   1.000
_cell.angle_alpha   90.00
_cell.angle_beta   90.00
_cell.angle_gamma   90.00
#
_symmetry.space_group_name_H-M   'P 1'
#
loop_
_entity.id
_entity.type
_entity.pdbx_description
1 polymer ?
#
loop_
_entity_poly.entity_id
_entity_poly.type
_entity_poly.pdbx_seq_one_letter_code
_entity_poly.pdbx_strand_id
1 'polypeptide(L)'
;MLKKKAHRARKAWQTEQDPGTKELKKTEYRRAQRSYSKTVHKEKNASWRRFVEDTSEKNHYGIVYKLFNNRMTPDRAMSSITTEGGHTKDWRSTMKTLMMCLFGAEVASNRAENLDVASQPAPDEVSPWTAAELKRAIRSMKQGKAPGSDLVEVEMLKVLIRSPRDQQPTQAVLTPVEELDTSRMPGRMPD
;
A
#
# COMPACT_ATOMS: atom_id res chain seq x y z
N MET A 1 33.38 15.05 -2.74
CA MET A 1 33.01 15.88 -3.92
C MET A 1 31.49 15.88 -4.22
N LEU A 2 30.83 14.71 -4.38
CA LEU A 2 29.42 14.60 -4.81
C LEU A 2 28.37 15.20 -3.85
N LYS A 3 28.55 15.04 -2.53
CA LYS A 3 27.68 15.68 -1.51
C LYS A 3 27.65 17.21 -1.66
N LYS A 4 28.83 17.82 -1.82
CA LYS A 4 28.97 19.28 -2.04
C LYS A 4 28.30 19.70 -3.36
N LYS A 5 28.40 18.88 -4.42
CA LYS A 5 27.74 19.13 -5.72
C LYS A 5 26.21 19.10 -5.61
N ALA A 6 25.63 18.09 -4.95
CA ALA A 6 24.19 18.01 -4.73
C ALA A 6 23.67 19.18 -3.87
N HIS A 7 24.42 19.58 -2.84
CA HIS A 7 24.06 20.71 -1.99
C HIS A 7 24.11 22.06 -2.73
N ARG A 8 25.13 22.26 -3.58
CA ARG A 8 25.22 23.45 -4.45
C ARG A 8 24.04 23.53 -5.42
N ALA A 9 23.72 22.42 -6.09
CA ALA A 9 22.57 22.35 -6.99
C ALA A 9 21.23 22.59 -6.27
N ARG A 10 21.08 22.08 -5.03
CA ARG A 10 19.91 22.36 -4.19
C ARG A 10 19.76 23.85 -3.90
N LYS A 11 20.85 24.50 -3.45
CA LYS A 11 20.83 25.94 -3.18
C LYS A 11 20.45 26.73 -4.44
N ALA A 12 21.10 26.44 -5.57
CA ALA A 12 20.84 27.12 -6.83
C ALA A 12 19.38 27.01 -7.30
N TRP A 13 18.75 25.84 -7.13
CA TRP A 13 17.32 25.66 -7.41
C TRP A 13 16.42 26.45 -6.44
N GLN A 14 16.75 26.46 -5.15
CA GLN A 14 15.95 27.13 -4.13
C GLN A 14 16.01 28.66 -4.22
N THR A 15 17.13 29.21 -4.67
CA THR A 15 17.33 30.67 -4.83
C THR A 15 16.79 31.21 -6.15
N GLU A 16 16.46 30.35 -7.12
CA GLU A 16 15.95 30.79 -8.42
C GLU A 16 14.47 31.18 -8.36
N GLN A 17 14.14 32.32 -8.98
CA GLN A 17 12.79 32.88 -8.99
C GLN A 17 12.11 32.76 -10.35
N ASP A 18 12.89 32.79 -11.44
CA ASP A 18 12.33 32.65 -12.78
C ASP A 18 11.83 31.21 -13.04
N PRO A 19 10.55 30.99 -13.43
CA PRO A 19 9.97 29.66 -13.57
C PRO A 19 10.71 28.75 -14.55
N GLY A 20 11.19 29.28 -15.68
CA GLY A 20 11.84 28.49 -16.73
C GLY A 20 13.21 27.97 -16.29
N THR A 21 14.05 28.85 -15.77
CA THR A 21 15.37 28.48 -15.24
C THR A 21 15.28 27.66 -13.95
N LYS A 22 14.22 27.83 -13.14
CA LYS A 22 13.98 27.05 -11.92
C LYS A 22 13.72 25.58 -12.21
N GLU A 23 12.94 25.24 -13.24
CA GLU A 23 12.70 23.84 -13.59
C GLU A 23 13.98 23.17 -14.12
N LEU A 24 14.78 23.88 -14.92
CA LEU A 24 16.10 23.40 -15.35
C LEU A 24 17.00 23.10 -14.14
N LYS A 25 17.16 24.03 -13.21
CA LYS A 25 17.97 23.84 -11.99
C LYS A 25 17.44 22.73 -11.08
N LYS A 26 16.13 22.51 -11.04
CA LYS A 26 15.50 21.39 -10.32
C LYS A 26 15.87 20.04 -10.94
N THR A 27 15.89 19.93 -12.27
CA THR A 27 16.32 18.69 -12.94
C THR A 27 17.81 18.39 -12.67
N GLU A 28 18.67 19.42 -12.67
CA GLU A 28 20.08 19.30 -12.33
C GLU A 28 20.30 18.85 -10.89
N TYR A 29 19.56 19.45 -9.94
CA TYR A 29 19.56 19.03 -8.55
C TYR A 29 19.16 17.55 -8.41
N ARG A 30 18.05 17.14 -9.02
CA ARG A 30 17.59 15.73 -8.99
C ARG A 30 18.62 14.78 -9.58
N ARG A 31 19.33 15.18 -10.65
CA ARG A 31 20.41 14.39 -11.25
C ARG A 31 21.59 14.25 -10.28
N ALA A 32 22.04 15.36 -9.69
CA ALA A 32 23.14 15.37 -8.73
C ALA A 32 22.80 14.58 -7.45
N GLN A 33 21.57 14.68 -6.95
CA GLN A 33 21.09 13.93 -5.80
C GLN A 33 21.05 12.43 -6.08
N ARG A 34 20.48 12.01 -7.21
CA ARG A 34 20.45 10.59 -7.62
C ARG A 34 21.86 10.01 -7.74
N SER A 35 22.79 10.73 -8.35
CA SER A 35 24.19 10.32 -8.46
C SER A 35 24.85 10.16 -7.08
N TYR A 36 24.64 11.12 -6.18
CA TYR A 36 25.14 11.04 -4.81
C TYR A 36 24.55 9.83 -4.06
N SER A 37 23.23 9.67 -4.04
CA SER A 37 22.55 8.56 -3.35
C SER A 37 22.97 7.21 -3.90
N LYS A 38 23.07 7.06 -5.22
CA LYS A 38 23.55 5.82 -5.88
C LYS A 38 24.97 5.48 -5.43
N THR A 39 25.86 6.47 -5.36
CA THR A 39 27.25 6.27 -4.92
C THR A 39 27.30 5.87 -3.45
N VAL A 40 26.55 6.57 -2.58
CA VAL A 40 26.48 6.24 -1.15
C VAL A 40 25.96 4.81 -0.94
N HIS A 41 24.92 4.42 -1.67
CA HIS A 41 24.37 3.06 -1.57
C HIS A 41 25.36 2.01 -2.05
N LYS A 42 26.03 2.25 -3.19
CA LYS A 42 27.09 1.37 -3.71
C LYS A 42 28.22 1.19 -2.70
N GLU A 43 28.75 2.28 -2.14
CA GLU A 43 29.84 2.24 -1.17
C GLU A 43 29.42 1.61 0.16
N LYS A 44 28.19 1.86 0.62
CA LYS A 44 27.64 1.18 1.80
C LYS A 44 27.58 -0.33 1.60
N ASN A 45 27.05 -0.78 0.46
CA ASN A 45 26.95 -2.20 0.17
C ASN A 45 28.33 -2.84 -0.02
N ALA A 46 29.27 -2.15 -0.67
CA ALA A 46 30.64 -2.61 -0.81
C ALA A 46 31.36 -2.70 0.55
N SER A 47 31.19 -1.70 1.41
CA SER A 47 31.73 -1.68 2.77
C SER A 47 31.13 -2.80 3.63
N TRP A 48 29.81 -2.99 3.58
CA TRP A 48 29.14 -4.08 4.28
C TRP A 48 29.61 -5.44 3.77
N ARG A 49 29.70 -5.61 2.45
CA ARG A 49 30.21 -6.85 1.85
C ARG A 49 31.63 -7.14 2.30
N ARG A 50 32.54 -6.17 2.24
CA ARG A 50 33.92 -6.31 2.75
C ARG A 50 33.96 -6.65 4.23
N PHE A 51 33.12 -6.00 5.04
CA PHE A 51 33.02 -6.31 6.46
C PHE A 51 32.58 -7.76 6.68
N VAL A 52 31.57 -8.21 5.94
CA VAL A 52 31.10 -9.60 6.02
C VAL A 52 32.18 -10.55 5.53
N GLU A 53 32.81 -10.32 4.38
CA GLU A 53 33.92 -11.13 3.85
C GLU A 53 35.07 -11.23 4.89
N ASP A 54 35.60 -10.09 5.34
CA ASP A 54 36.71 -10.03 6.29
C ASP A 54 36.38 -10.62 7.68
N THR A 55 35.14 -10.42 8.16
CA THR A 55 34.67 -11.01 9.43
C THR A 55 34.33 -12.48 9.27
N SER A 56 33.82 -12.90 8.11
CA SER A 56 33.45 -14.29 7.83
C SER A 56 34.66 -15.18 7.64
N GLU A 57 35.78 -14.65 7.13
CA GLU A 57 37.04 -15.40 7.00
C GLU A 57 37.82 -15.44 8.32
N LYS A 58 37.71 -14.41 9.18
CA LYS A 58 38.49 -14.31 10.43
C LYS A 58 37.73 -14.71 11.69
N ASN A 59 36.40 -14.64 11.68
CA ASN A 59 35.59 -14.82 12.89
C ASN A 59 34.22 -15.44 12.57
N HIS A 60 34.26 -16.70 12.15
CA HIS A 60 33.09 -17.54 11.87
C HIS A 60 32.15 -17.61 13.09
N TYR A 61 32.74 -17.48 14.29
CA TYR A 61 32.06 -17.53 15.57
C TYR A 61 31.79 -16.16 16.17
N GLY A 62 31.96 -15.05 15.45
CA GLY A 62 31.86 -13.70 16.04
C GLY A 62 30.48 -13.38 16.61
N ILE A 63 29.43 -13.93 16.00
CA ILE A 63 28.05 -13.84 16.51
C ILE A 63 27.88 -14.75 17.73
N VAL A 64 28.38 -15.98 17.67
CA VAL A 64 28.36 -16.94 18.80
C VAL A 64 29.10 -16.34 20.00
N TYR A 65 30.30 -15.78 19.80
CA TYR A 65 31.09 -15.11 20.82
C TYR A 65 30.36 -13.90 21.41
N LYS A 66 29.72 -13.05 20.59
CA LYS A 66 28.93 -11.90 21.08
C LYS A 66 27.69 -12.35 21.87
N LEU A 67 27.08 -13.48 21.49
CA LEU A 67 25.96 -14.09 22.18
C LEU A 67 26.39 -14.62 23.57
N PHE A 68 27.49 -15.37 23.64
CA PHE A 68 28.02 -15.91 24.91
C PHE A 68 28.58 -14.84 25.83
N ASN A 69 29.12 -13.75 25.28
CA ASN A 69 29.71 -12.66 26.06
C ASN A 69 28.71 -11.53 26.40
N ASN A 70 27.40 -11.79 26.29
CA ASN A 70 26.29 -10.84 26.53
C ASN A 70 26.41 -9.49 25.79
N ARG A 71 27.17 -9.45 24.69
CA ARG A 71 27.30 -8.26 23.82
C ARG A 71 26.19 -8.20 22.76
N MET A 72 25.30 -9.19 22.76
CA MET A 72 24.09 -9.27 21.95
C MET A 72 23.01 -9.91 22.82
N THR A 73 21.84 -9.28 22.93
CA THR A 73 20.69 -9.90 23.62
C THR A 73 20.07 -10.97 22.72
N PRO A 74 20.02 -12.25 23.15
CA PRO A 74 19.49 -13.36 22.37
C PRO A 74 18.07 -13.11 21.88
N ASP A 75 17.22 -12.49 22.71
CA ASP A 75 15.81 -12.17 22.38
C ASP A 75 15.68 -11.32 21.10
N ARG A 76 16.68 -10.47 20.82
CA ARG A 76 16.70 -9.62 19.62
C ARG A 76 17.21 -10.35 18.37
N ALA A 77 17.91 -11.48 18.55
CA ALA A 77 18.54 -12.26 17.48
C ALA A 77 17.81 -13.58 17.18
N MET A 78 17.13 -14.18 18.17
CA MET A 78 16.58 -15.54 18.11
C MET A 78 15.06 -15.59 17.97
N SER A 79 14.37 -14.43 17.94
CA SER A 79 12.90 -14.35 17.92
C SER A 79 12.23 -15.15 19.04
N SER A 80 12.94 -15.50 20.11
CA SER A 80 12.40 -16.17 21.28
C SER A 80 11.88 -15.12 22.27
N ILE A 81 10.68 -15.33 22.79
CA ILE A 81 10.12 -14.51 23.87
C ILE A 81 10.25 -15.23 25.23
N THR A 82 10.38 -14.43 26.28
CA THR A 82 10.41 -14.88 27.68
C THR A 82 8.99 -15.09 28.19
N THR A 83 8.75 -16.21 28.86
CA THR A 83 7.50 -16.63 29.48
C THR A 83 7.75 -17.03 30.94
N GLU A 84 6.69 -17.28 31.72
CA GLU A 84 6.81 -17.70 33.13
C GLU A 84 7.64 -19.00 33.31
N GLY A 85 7.72 -19.84 32.27
CA GLY A 85 8.48 -21.09 32.26
C GLY A 85 9.86 -21.02 31.60
N GLY A 86 10.38 -19.83 31.30
CA GLY A 86 11.68 -19.61 30.64
C GLY A 86 11.55 -18.97 29.26
N HIS A 87 12.23 -19.50 28.25
CA HIS A 87 12.19 -18.96 26.89
C HIS A 87 11.51 -19.92 25.91
N THR A 88 10.74 -19.37 24.97
CA THR A 88 10.21 -20.14 23.83
C THR A 88 11.35 -20.75 23.01
N LYS A 89 11.26 -22.05 22.72
CA LYS A 89 12.34 -22.82 22.07
C LYS A 89 12.23 -22.88 20.55
N ASP A 90 11.03 -22.63 20.04
CA ASP A 90 10.72 -22.68 18.61
C ASP A 90 9.77 -21.53 18.22
N TRP A 91 9.86 -21.10 16.96
CA TRP A 91 9.09 -19.95 16.46
C TRP A 91 7.56 -20.14 16.54
N ARG A 92 7.05 -21.38 16.52
CA ARG A 92 5.61 -21.65 16.64
C ARG A 92 5.14 -21.39 18.07
N SER A 93 5.93 -21.82 19.05
CA SER A 93 5.69 -21.51 20.46
C SER A 93 5.74 -20.00 20.70
N THR A 94 6.71 -19.28 20.11
CA THR A 94 6.79 -17.82 20.18
C THR A 94 5.56 -17.14 19.57
N MET A 95 5.17 -17.52 18.35
CA MET A 95 3.98 -16.98 17.68
C MET A 95 2.73 -17.22 18.51
N LYS A 96 2.54 -18.45 19.02
CA LYS A 96 1.37 -18.81 19.83
C LYS A 96 1.30 -17.97 21.10
N THR A 97 2.42 -17.82 21.82
CA THR A 97 2.44 -17.02 23.05
C THR A 97 2.22 -15.53 22.75
N LEU A 98 2.81 -14.98 21.67
CA LEU A 98 2.53 -13.61 21.25
C LEU A 98 1.06 -13.40 20.90
N MET A 99 0.44 -14.33 20.17
CA MET A 99 -0.98 -14.26 19.85
C MET A 99 -1.84 -14.32 21.12
N MET A 100 -1.51 -15.20 22.06
CA MET A 100 -2.20 -15.28 23.35
C MET A 100 -2.06 -13.99 24.19
N CYS A 101 -0.88 -13.38 24.21
CA CYS A 101 -0.66 -12.13 24.95
C CYS A 101 -1.35 -10.92 24.31
N LEU A 102 -1.37 -10.85 22.97
CA LEU A 102 -1.93 -9.70 22.24
C LEU A 102 -3.45 -9.79 22.06
N PHE A 103 -4.00 -10.99 21.92
CA PHE A 103 -5.41 -11.22 21.58
C PHE A 103 -6.19 -12.05 22.61
N GLY A 104 -5.54 -12.52 23.68
CA GLY A 104 -6.15 -13.39 24.69
C GLY A 104 -6.16 -14.87 24.29
N ALA A 105 -6.37 -15.75 25.28
CA ALA A 105 -6.34 -17.21 25.09
C ALA A 105 -7.47 -17.73 24.18
N GLU A 106 -8.57 -17.00 24.05
CA GLU A 106 -9.77 -17.44 23.32
C GLU A 106 -9.58 -17.45 21.80
N VAL A 107 -8.74 -16.57 21.26
CA VAL A 107 -8.47 -16.51 19.81
C VAL A 107 -7.59 -17.69 19.34
N ALA A 108 -6.75 -18.23 20.23
CA ALA A 108 -5.85 -19.33 19.90
C ALA A 108 -6.53 -20.71 19.86
N SER A 109 -7.66 -20.87 20.56
CA SER A 109 -8.42 -22.13 20.61
C SER A 109 -9.40 -22.27 19.44
N ASN A 110 -9.96 -21.14 18.99
CA ASN A 110 -11.07 -21.16 18.05
C ASN A 110 -10.61 -20.99 16.59
N ARG A 111 -9.90 -21.98 16.07
CA ARG A 111 -9.65 -22.06 14.61
C ARG A 111 -10.94 -22.36 13.82
N ALA A 112 -11.93 -22.99 14.45
CA ALA A 112 -13.21 -23.31 13.82
C ALA A 112 -14.21 -22.15 13.86
N GLU A 113 -14.32 -21.41 14.96
CA GLU A 113 -15.35 -20.35 15.07
C GLU A 113 -14.96 -19.03 14.39
N ASN A 114 -13.66 -18.78 14.16
CA ASN A 114 -13.23 -17.59 13.41
C ASN A 114 -13.49 -17.70 11.89
N LEU A 115 -13.89 -18.87 11.39
CA LEU A 115 -14.38 -19.03 10.01
C LEU A 115 -15.88 -18.70 9.88
N ASP A 116 -16.63 -18.68 10.98
CA ASP A 116 -18.09 -18.44 10.98
C ASP A 116 -18.48 -16.97 11.16
N VAL A 117 -17.53 -16.06 11.39
CA VAL A 117 -17.81 -14.61 11.40
C VAL A 117 -18.26 -14.12 10.01
N ALA A 118 -18.02 -14.90 8.94
CA ALA A 118 -18.56 -14.62 7.61
C ALA A 118 -20.06 -14.96 7.45
N SER A 119 -20.68 -15.64 8.43
CA SER A 119 -22.06 -16.15 8.33
C SER A 119 -23.02 -15.57 9.37
N GLN A 120 -22.67 -14.46 10.03
CA GLN A 120 -23.69 -13.68 10.73
C GLN A 120 -24.60 -13.02 9.69
N PRO A 121 -25.93 -13.25 9.72
CA PRO A 121 -26.84 -12.46 8.90
C PRO A 121 -26.63 -11.00 9.30
N ALA A 122 -26.37 -10.15 8.31
CA ALA A 122 -26.34 -8.71 8.53
C ALA A 122 -27.62 -8.31 9.28
N PRO A 123 -27.58 -7.37 10.24
CA PRO A 123 -28.78 -6.87 10.88
C PRO A 123 -29.80 -6.50 9.79
N ASP A 124 -31.04 -6.97 9.90
CA ASP A 124 -32.09 -6.83 8.87
C ASP A 124 -32.42 -5.37 8.47
N GLU A 125 -31.80 -4.39 9.12
CA GLU A 125 -31.93 -2.95 8.87
C GLU A 125 -30.57 -2.25 8.74
N VAL A 126 -29.71 -2.70 7.82
CA VAL A 126 -28.63 -1.84 7.32
C VAL A 126 -29.22 -0.90 6.27
N SER A 127 -29.48 0.35 6.67
CA SER A 127 -29.87 1.41 5.73
C SER A 127 -28.87 1.48 4.56
N PRO A 128 -29.34 1.45 3.30
CA PRO A 128 -28.44 1.49 2.16
C PRO A 128 -27.65 2.81 2.15
N TRP A 129 -26.36 2.74 1.81
CA TRP A 129 -25.53 3.93 1.71
C TRP A 129 -26.10 4.93 0.71
N THR A 130 -26.15 6.20 1.10
CA THR A 130 -26.53 7.27 0.20
C THR A 130 -25.35 7.65 -0.72
N ALA A 131 -25.66 8.13 -1.94
CA ALA A 131 -24.64 8.63 -2.85
C ALA A 131 -23.80 9.78 -2.23
N ALA A 132 -24.39 10.56 -1.32
CA ALA A 132 -23.71 11.63 -0.61
C ALA A 132 -22.67 11.10 0.39
N GLU A 133 -22.98 10.03 1.11
CA GLU A 133 -22.06 9.35 2.02
C GLU A 133 -20.89 8.73 1.26
N LEU A 134 -21.18 8.06 0.13
CA LEU A 134 -20.13 7.48 -0.71
C LEU A 134 -19.19 8.56 -1.27
N LYS A 135 -19.73 9.68 -1.76
CA LYS A 135 -18.94 10.84 -2.21
C LYS A 135 -18.07 11.41 -1.09
N ARG A 136 -18.57 11.44 0.15
CA ARG A 136 -17.83 11.94 1.32
C ARG A 136 -16.70 10.99 1.72
N ALA A 137 -16.96 9.68 1.73
CA ALA A 137 -15.99 8.65 2.05
C ALA A 137 -14.81 8.65 1.07
N ILE A 138 -15.09 8.73 -0.23
CA ILE A 138 -14.00 8.73 -1.23
C ILE A 138 -13.19 10.04 -1.16
N ARG A 139 -13.81 11.18 -0.84
CA ARG A 139 -13.10 12.45 -0.64
C ARG A 139 -12.13 12.41 0.55
N SER A 140 -12.52 11.74 1.64
CA SER A 140 -11.72 11.67 2.89
C SER A 140 -10.49 10.75 2.79
N MET A 141 -10.43 9.85 1.80
CA MET A 141 -9.29 8.97 1.60
C MET A 141 -7.97 9.74 1.38
N LYS A 142 -6.88 9.31 2.02
CA LYS A 142 -5.55 9.93 1.84
C LYS A 142 -4.92 9.48 0.52
N GLN A 143 -4.34 10.42 -0.22
CA GLN A 143 -3.56 10.11 -1.44
C GLN A 143 -2.24 9.42 -1.09
N GLY A 144 -1.66 8.70 -2.05
CA GLY A 144 -0.37 8.00 -1.88
C GLY A 144 -0.43 6.74 -0.99
N LYS A 145 -1.62 6.17 -0.78
CA LYS A 145 -1.77 4.83 -0.20
C LYS A 145 -1.51 3.79 -1.29
N ALA A 146 -0.90 2.67 -0.91
CA ALA A 146 -0.71 1.55 -1.81
C ALA A 146 -2.08 1.00 -2.23
N PRO A 147 -2.28 0.66 -3.51
CA PRO A 147 -3.53 0.07 -3.97
C PRO A 147 -3.73 -1.33 -3.37
N GLY A 148 -4.98 -1.76 -3.30
CA GLY A 148 -5.35 -3.10 -2.84
C GLY A 148 -4.98 -4.18 -3.88
N SER A 149 -5.49 -5.39 -3.65
CA SER A 149 -5.36 -6.51 -4.60
C SER A 149 -6.03 -6.24 -5.95
N ASP A 150 -6.98 -5.30 -5.99
CA ASP A 150 -7.66 -4.82 -7.18
C ASP A 150 -6.83 -3.83 -8.02
N LEU A 151 -5.67 -3.39 -7.52
CA LEU A 151 -4.78 -2.40 -8.14
C LEU A 151 -5.46 -1.04 -8.41
N VAL A 152 -6.60 -0.75 -7.78
CA VAL A 152 -7.31 0.52 -7.96
C VAL A 152 -6.69 1.58 -7.04
N GLU A 153 -6.11 2.61 -7.65
CA GLU A 153 -5.54 3.71 -6.90
C GLU A 153 -6.62 4.71 -6.44
N VAL A 154 -6.43 5.28 -5.24
CA VAL A 154 -7.32 6.31 -4.68
C VAL A 154 -7.48 7.51 -5.61
N GLU A 155 -6.46 7.80 -6.43
CA GLU A 155 -6.51 8.89 -7.41
C GLU A 155 -7.57 8.65 -8.49
N MET A 156 -7.73 7.40 -8.94
CA MET A 156 -8.74 7.02 -9.92
C MET A 156 -10.16 7.25 -9.37
N LEU A 157 -10.41 6.83 -8.12
CA LEU A 157 -11.71 7.01 -7.46
C LEU A 157 -12.07 8.50 -7.29
N LYS A 158 -11.07 9.35 -6.98
CA LYS A 158 -11.29 10.79 -6.82
C LYS A 158 -11.54 11.50 -8.15
N VAL A 159 -11.04 11.00 -9.27
CA VAL A 159 -11.32 11.54 -10.61
C VAL A 159 -12.78 11.30 -10.98
N LEU A 160 -13.31 10.11 -10.72
CA LEU A 160 -14.69 9.74 -11.07
C LEU A 160 -15.73 10.67 -10.42
N ILE A 161 -15.53 11.03 -9.15
CA ILE A 161 -16.45 11.92 -8.41
C ILE A 161 -16.36 13.39 -8.82
N ARG A 162 -15.26 13.79 -9.46
CA ARG A 162 -15.08 15.15 -9.97
C ARG A 162 -15.71 15.33 -11.36
N SER A 163 -16.06 14.24 -12.05
CA SER A 163 -16.62 14.28 -13.39
C SER A 163 -18.03 14.92 -13.39
N PRO A 164 -18.32 15.91 -14.25
CA PRO A 164 -19.61 16.61 -14.28
C PRO A 164 -20.84 15.79 -14.70
N ARG A 165 -20.68 14.49 -15.02
CA ARG A 165 -21.78 13.67 -15.57
C ARG A 165 -22.92 13.38 -14.58
N ASP A 166 -22.70 13.63 -13.28
CA ASP A 166 -23.65 13.37 -12.20
C ASP A 166 -24.69 14.50 -11.96
N GLN A 167 -24.71 15.56 -12.80
CA GLN A 167 -25.61 16.71 -12.58
C GLN A 167 -26.89 16.72 -13.44
N GLN A 168 -27.19 15.70 -14.24
CA GLN A 168 -28.47 15.65 -14.94
C GLN A 168 -29.50 14.78 -14.21
N PRO A 169 -30.63 15.35 -13.74
CA PRO A 169 -31.77 14.54 -13.37
C PRO A 169 -32.33 13.92 -14.66
N THR A 170 -32.25 12.61 -14.78
CA THR A 170 -32.88 11.89 -15.90
C THR A 170 -34.39 11.92 -15.69
N GLN A 171 -35.06 12.98 -16.17
CA GLN A 171 -36.48 12.91 -16.49
C GLN A 171 -36.59 12.47 -17.96
N ALA A 172 -36.68 11.16 -18.18
CA ALA A 172 -37.14 10.63 -19.45
C ALA A 172 -38.62 10.28 -19.28
N VAL A 173 -39.46 11.19 -19.79
CA VAL A 173 -40.90 11.03 -19.98
C VAL A 173 -41.14 9.84 -20.90
N LEU A 174 -41.89 8.84 -20.42
CA LEU A 174 -42.45 7.77 -21.24
C LEU A 174 -43.60 8.36 -22.08
N THR A 175 -43.38 8.54 -23.37
CA THR A 175 -44.48 8.71 -24.32
C THR A 175 -44.95 7.34 -24.83
N PRO A 176 -46.27 7.09 -24.97
CA PRO A 176 -46.79 5.81 -25.46
C PRO A 176 -46.48 5.61 -26.95
N VAL A 177 -46.21 4.36 -27.31
CA VAL A 177 -45.94 3.91 -28.69
C VAL A 177 -47.23 3.93 -29.50
N GLU A 178 -47.25 4.69 -30.59
CA GLU A 178 -48.33 4.70 -31.59
C GLU A 178 -48.40 3.35 -32.34
N GLU A 179 -49.63 2.87 -32.53
CA GLU A 179 -50.00 1.68 -33.29
C GLU A 179 -49.55 1.78 -34.76
N LEU A 180 -48.82 0.77 -35.24
CA LEU A 180 -48.51 0.59 -36.65
C LEU A 180 -49.71 -0.01 -37.38
N ASP A 181 -50.40 0.83 -38.14
CA ASP A 181 -51.45 0.50 -39.11
C ASP A 181 -50.92 -0.43 -40.22
N THR A 182 -51.32 -1.70 -40.16
CA THR A 182 -51.05 -2.71 -41.19
C THR A 182 -52.14 -2.66 -42.26
N SER A 183 -52.13 -1.64 -43.13
CA SER A 183 -53.01 -1.63 -44.30
C SER A 183 -52.38 -0.96 -45.51
N ARG A 184 -51.42 -1.64 -46.15
CA ARG A 184 -51.12 -1.46 -47.59
C ARG A 184 -50.17 -2.54 -48.11
N MET A 185 -50.73 -3.57 -48.74
CA MET A 185 -50.04 -4.36 -49.75
C MET A 185 -50.93 -4.43 -51.00
N PRO A 186 -50.56 -3.80 -52.13
CA PRO A 186 -51.24 -4.02 -53.39
C PRO A 186 -50.71 -5.30 -54.04
N GLY A 187 -51.64 -6.19 -54.39
CA GLY A 187 -51.35 -7.44 -55.07
C GLY A 187 -50.99 -7.29 -56.56
N ARG A 188 -50.39 -8.36 -57.10
CA ARG A 188 -50.46 -8.81 -58.50
C ARG A 188 -49.94 -10.26 -58.51
N MET A 189 -50.82 -11.28 -58.48
CA MET A 189 -51.62 -11.88 -59.57
C MET A 189 -50.85 -13.04 -60.26
N PRO A 190 -51.57 -14.01 -60.84
CA PRO A 190 -51.31 -15.45 -60.73
C PRO A 190 -50.87 -16.08 -62.07
N ASP A 191 -50.73 -17.40 -62.07
CA ASP A 191 -50.51 -18.25 -63.25
C ASP A 191 -51.64 -18.18 -64.29
#